data_AF-A0AAJ0FLP4-F1
#
_entry.id   AF-A0AAJ0FLP4-F1
#
_cell.length_a   1.000
_cell.length_b   1.000
_cell.length_c   1.000
_cell.angle_alpha   90.00
_cell.angle_beta   90.00
_cell.angle_gamma   90.00
#
_symmetry.space_group_name_H-M   'P 1'
#
loop_
_entity.id
_entity.type
_entity.pdbx_description
1 polymer ?
#
loop_
_entity_poly.entity_id
_entity_poly.type
_entity_poly.pdbx_seq_one_letter_code
_entity_poly.pdbx_strand_id
1 'polypeptide(L)'
;MLGPIALGVRAFQFLFAVVVLGLSVTLLKAQKYGNSPVTTRYSVFTGAFGMIVAAVGAVGIFFEALPALVPMALDALAGILLAAGGIAWAIGLKGISCKLEDSEKMLKNALLNGGCVKAKDGSQYCGVADGAKDVMDVANNLKATCQKAFVGEIFQFLAFALAAILIALGWFIRRRGGSSKPRFVT
;
A
#
# COMPACT_ATOMS: atom_id res chain seq x y z
N MET A 1 22.45 -3.38 20.02
CA MET A 1 22.66 -2.83 18.65
C MET A 1 21.50 -3.09 17.67
N LEU A 2 20.54 -3.98 17.97
CA LEU A 2 19.37 -4.22 17.09
C LEU A 2 18.24 -3.18 17.21
N GLY A 3 18.13 -2.46 18.34
CA GLY A 3 17.10 -1.44 18.55
C GLY A 3 17.12 -0.30 17.53
N PRO A 4 18.26 0.37 17.27
CA PRO A 4 18.35 1.44 16.27
C PRO A 4 18.02 0.96 14.85
N ILE A 5 18.44 -0.26 14.50
CA ILE A 5 18.15 -0.88 13.21
C ILE A 5 16.64 -1.13 13.08
N ALA A 6 16.01 -1.71 14.11
CA ALA A 6 14.57 -1.93 14.14
C ALA A 6 13.80 -0.60 14.03
N LEU A 7 14.23 0.44 14.73
CA LEU A 7 13.62 1.77 14.65
C LEU A 7 13.73 2.37 13.24
N GLY A 8 14.89 2.23 12.58
CA GLY A 8 15.07 2.65 11.19
C GLY A 8 14.12 1.91 10.24
N VAL A 9 14.02 0.59 10.36
CA VAL A 9 13.11 -0.22 9.53
C VAL A 9 11.64 0.15 9.79
N ARG A 10 11.26 0.43 11.04
CA ARG A 10 9.92 0.93 11.40
C ARG A 10 9.61 2.29 10.76
N ALA A 11 10.58 3.20 10.76
CA ALA A 11 10.42 4.51 10.12
C ALA A 11 10.17 4.36 8.60
N PHE A 12 10.92 3.50 7.91
CA PHE A 12 10.67 3.22 6.50
C PHE A 12 9.32 2.52 6.27
N GLN A 13 8.93 1.56 7.12
CA GLN A 13 7.62 0.91 7.06
C GLN A 13 6.48 1.94 7.18
N PHE A 14 6.61 2.87 8.13
CA PHE A 14 5.66 3.95 8.33
C PHE A 14 5.58 4.86 7.09
N LEU A 15 6.72 5.31 6.57
CA LEU A 15 6.77 6.17 5.37
C LEU A 15 6.15 5.48 4.15
N PHE A 16 6.44 4.20 3.92
CA PHE A 16 5.86 3.46 2.80
C PHE A 16 4.35 3.29 2.97
N ALA A 17 3.88 3.01 4.19
CA ALA A 17 2.46 2.92 4.48
C ALA A 17 1.73 4.25 4.23
N VAL A 18 2.36 5.39 4.58
CA VAL A 18 1.85 6.74 4.28
C VAL A 18 1.78 6.98 2.77
N VAL A 19 2.78 6.58 2.00
CA VAL A 19 2.76 6.70 0.53
C VAL A 19 1.63 5.87 -0.07
N VAL A 20 1.47 4.61 0.35
CA VAL A 20 0.36 3.75 -0.08
C VAL A 20 -0.99 4.38 0.24
N LEU A 21 -1.16 4.89 1.46
CA LEU A 21 -2.39 5.56 1.88
C LEU A 21 -2.67 6.82 1.05
N GLY A 22 -1.66 7.69 0.90
CA GLY A 22 -1.80 8.96 0.19
C GLY A 22 -2.13 8.78 -1.30
N LEU A 23 -1.46 7.85 -1.97
CA LEU A 23 -1.76 7.50 -3.36
C LEU A 23 -3.16 6.90 -3.50
N SER A 24 -3.51 5.96 -2.62
CA SER A 24 -4.82 5.30 -2.64
C SER A 24 -5.97 6.28 -2.38
N VAL A 25 -5.80 7.23 -1.46
CA VAL A 25 -6.79 8.30 -1.22
C VAL A 25 -6.89 9.24 -2.42
N THR A 26 -5.77 9.54 -3.08
CA THR A 26 -5.77 10.36 -4.30
C THR A 26 -6.54 9.67 -5.44
N LEU A 27 -6.30 8.36 -5.64
CA LEU A 27 -7.03 7.54 -6.62
C LEU A 27 -8.51 7.40 -6.25
N LEU A 28 -8.84 7.26 -4.97
CA LEU A 28 -10.22 7.17 -4.49
C LEU A 28 -10.99 8.47 -4.75
N LYS A 29 -10.36 9.63 -4.50
CA LYS A 29 -10.94 10.95 -4.79
C LYS A 29 -11.04 11.24 -6.29
N ALA A 30 -10.22 10.59 -7.11
CA ALA A 30 -10.29 10.70 -8.56
C ALA A 30 -11.49 9.93 -9.16
N GLN A 31 -12.16 9.08 -8.37
CA GLN A 31 -13.39 8.42 -8.82
C GLN A 31 -14.54 9.43 -8.83
N LYS A 32 -15.01 9.78 -10.04
CA LYS A 32 -16.12 10.71 -10.25
C LYS A 32 -17.45 9.99 -10.42
N TYR A 33 -17.42 8.82 -11.06
CA TYR A 33 -18.62 8.09 -11.41
C TYR A 33 -18.63 6.68 -10.85
N GLY A 34 -19.77 6.26 -10.33
CA GLY A 34 -19.95 4.94 -9.74
C GLY A 34 -19.14 4.73 -8.47
N ASN A 35 -19.04 3.47 -8.04
CA ASN A 35 -18.30 3.12 -6.83
C ASN A 35 -16.79 3.05 -7.11
N SER A 36 -15.98 3.53 -6.18
CA SER A 36 -14.52 3.36 -6.23
C SER A 36 -14.17 1.86 -6.32
N PRO A 37 -13.15 1.49 -7.11
CA PRO A 37 -12.69 0.11 -7.18
C PRO A 37 -12.37 -0.45 -5.80
N VAL A 38 -12.68 -1.73 -5.61
CA VAL A 38 -12.44 -2.41 -4.33
C VAL A 38 -10.94 -2.42 -4.01
N THR A 39 -10.09 -2.59 -5.02
CA THR A 39 -8.61 -2.52 -4.91
C THR A 39 -8.12 -1.21 -4.29
N THR A 40 -8.66 -0.08 -4.73
CA THR A 40 -8.28 1.25 -4.22
C THR A 40 -8.71 1.42 -2.77
N ARG A 41 -9.96 1.06 -2.44
CA ARG A 41 -10.49 1.12 -1.07
C ARG A 41 -9.73 0.20 -0.11
N TYR A 42 -9.42 -1.01 -0.57
CA TYR A 42 -8.59 -1.95 0.17
C TYR A 42 -7.20 -1.38 0.44
N SER A 43 -6.61 -0.69 -0.54
CA SER A 43 -5.28 -0.10 -0.39
C SER A 43 -5.23 1.10 0.57
N VAL A 44 -6.32 1.87 0.66
CA VAL A 44 -6.50 2.86 1.74
C VAL A 44 -6.47 2.17 3.11
N PHE A 45 -7.22 1.06 3.26
CA PHE A 45 -7.22 0.29 4.50
C PHE A 45 -5.84 -0.27 4.84
N THR A 46 -5.15 -0.92 3.90
CA THR A 46 -3.83 -1.53 4.17
C THR A 46 -2.75 -0.49 4.43
N GLY A 47 -2.79 0.66 3.77
CA GLY A 47 -1.91 1.79 4.06
C GLY A 47 -2.14 2.34 5.47
N ALA A 48 -3.39 2.59 5.87
CA ALA A 48 -3.72 3.05 7.21
C ALA A 48 -3.36 2.02 8.29
N PHE A 49 -3.67 0.74 8.06
CA PHE A 49 -3.33 -0.34 8.98
C PHE A 49 -1.81 -0.50 9.13
N GLY A 50 -1.06 -0.50 8.02
CA GLY A 50 0.41 -0.56 8.05
C GLY A 50 1.04 0.60 8.81
N MET A 51 0.46 1.80 8.71
CA MET A 51 0.90 2.98 9.46
C MET A 51 0.69 2.79 10.98
N ILE A 52 -0.48 2.28 11.40
CA ILE A 52 -0.77 1.96 12.81
C ILE A 52 0.19 0.89 13.32
N VAL A 53 0.39 -0.18 12.55
CA VAL A 53 1.31 -1.28 12.94
C VAL A 53 2.74 -0.78 13.11
N ALA A 54 3.22 0.06 12.19
CA ALA A 54 4.55 0.66 12.31
C ALA A 54 4.67 1.54 13.57
N ALA A 55 3.64 2.32 13.90
CA ALA A 55 3.60 3.15 15.11
C ALA A 55 3.58 2.31 16.39
N VAL A 56 2.70 1.29 16.48
CA VAL A 56 2.65 0.36 17.61
C VAL A 56 3.97 -0.37 17.78
N GLY A 57 4.58 -0.81 16.68
CA GLY A 57 5.88 -1.45 16.68
C GLY A 57 7.02 -0.54 17.12
N ALA A 58 6.97 0.76 16.81
CA ALA A 58 7.93 1.74 17.29
C ALA A 58 7.76 2.01 18.80
N VAL A 59 6.51 2.16 19.27
CA VAL A 59 6.19 2.31 20.70
C VAL A 59 6.67 1.08 21.48
N GLY A 60 6.47 -0.12 20.96
CA GLY A 60 6.94 -1.37 21.59
C GLY A 60 8.47 -1.48 21.75
N ILE A 61 9.27 -0.62 21.11
CA ILE A 61 10.72 -0.54 21.35
C ILE A 61 11.03 0.22 22.65
N PHE A 62 10.20 1.21 23.01
CA PHE A 62 10.41 2.06 24.18
C PHE A 62 9.68 1.56 25.44
N PHE A 63 8.62 0.77 25.27
CA PHE A 63 7.81 0.27 26.38
C PHE A 63 7.93 -1.25 26.52
N GLU A 64 8.58 -1.71 27.59
CA GLU A 64 8.71 -3.15 27.93
C GLU A 64 7.37 -3.81 28.32
N ALA A 65 6.33 -3.01 28.56
CA ALA A 65 4.99 -3.49 28.87
C ALA A 65 4.33 -4.27 27.70
N LEU A 66 4.83 -4.10 26.47
CA LEU A 66 4.31 -4.80 25.30
C LEU A 66 5.10 -6.10 25.05
N PRO A 67 4.46 -7.29 25.14
CA PRO A 67 5.12 -8.53 24.79
C PRO A 67 5.59 -8.49 23.33
N ALA A 68 6.84 -8.88 23.07
CA ALA A 68 7.43 -8.87 21.73
C ALA A 68 6.64 -9.69 20.68
N LEU A 69 5.76 -10.59 21.13
CA LEU A 69 4.84 -11.35 20.29
C LEU A 69 3.77 -10.47 19.62
N VAL A 70 3.31 -9.42 20.30
CA VAL A 70 2.24 -8.53 19.79
C VAL A 70 2.67 -7.77 18.53
N PRO A 71 3.78 -6.99 18.52
CA PRO A 71 4.20 -6.29 17.30
C PRO A 71 4.58 -7.26 16.18
N MET A 72 5.13 -8.44 16.51
CA MET A 72 5.45 -9.47 15.52
C MET A 72 4.18 -10.05 14.85
N ALA A 73 3.12 -10.31 15.62
CA ALA A 73 1.85 -10.77 15.08
C ALA A 73 1.18 -9.68 14.20
N LEU A 74 1.26 -8.42 14.63
CA LEU A 74 0.77 -7.29 13.85
C LEU A 74 1.56 -7.10 12.54
N ASP A 75 2.88 -7.29 12.56
CA ASP A 75 3.70 -7.26 11.35
C ASP A 75 3.35 -8.38 10.38
N ALA A 76 3.10 -9.59 10.89
CA ALA A 76 2.67 -10.71 10.05
C ALA A 76 1.33 -10.41 9.36
N LEU A 77 0.36 -9.90 10.13
CA LEU A 77 -0.94 -9.51 9.58
C LEU A 77 -0.81 -8.37 8.57
N ALA A 78 -0.05 -7.31 8.90
CA ALA A 78 0.19 -6.20 7.99
C ALA A 78 0.88 -6.66 6.70
N GLY A 79 1.88 -7.55 6.82
CA GLY A 79 2.58 -8.13 5.69
C GLY A 79 1.64 -8.86 4.73
N ILE A 80 0.78 -9.74 5.24
CA ILE A 80 -0.19 -10.47 4.42
C ILE A 80 -1.14 -9.50 3.72
N LEU A 81 -1.66 -8.50 4.46
CA LEU A 81 -2.60 -7.53 3.91
C LEU A 81 -1.97 -6.66 2.81
N LEU A 82 -0.75 -6.17 3.04
CA LEU A 82 0.02 -5.38 2.08
C LEU A 82 0.38 -6.19 0.82
N ALA A 83 0.80 -7.45 1.00
CA ALA A 83 1.07 -8.36 -0.12
C ALA A 83 -0.18 -8.61 -0.97
N ALA A 84 -1.33 -8.88 -0.34
CA ALA A 84 -2.60 -9.04 -1.05
C ALA A 84 -2.99 -7.76 -1.81
N GLY A 85 -2.67 -6.58 -1.26
CA GLY A 85 -2.89 -5.30 -1.93
C GLY A 85 -2.05 -5.18 -3.19
N GLY A 86 -0.75 -5.45 -3.08
CA GLY A 86 0.18 -5.38 -4.21
C GLY A 86 -0.23 -6.34 -5.32
N ILE A 87 -0.61 -7.57 -4.97
CA ILE A 87 -1.12 -8.56 -5.93
C ILE A 87 -2.40 -8.06 -6.61
N ALA A 88 -3.33 -7.47 -5.86
CA ALA A 88 -4.57 -6.96 -6.42
C ALA A 88 -4.33 -5.81 -7.43
N TRP A 89 -3.34 -4.94 -7.18
CA TRP A 89 -2.91 -3.94 -8.15
C TRP A 89 -2.19 -4.54 -9.35
N ALA A 90 -1.27 -5.49 -9.14
CA ALA A 90 -0.54 -6.15 -10.22
C ALA A 90 -1.48 -6.87 -11.21
N ILE A 91 -2.52 -7.56 -10.69
CA ILE A 91 -3.57 -8.17 -11.51
C ILE A 91 -4.38 -7.08 -12.22
N GLY A 92 -4.74 -6.02 -11.51
CA GLY A 92 -5.52 -4.91 -12.04
C GLY A 92 -4.82 -4.11 -13.14
N LEU A 93 -3.49 -4.03 -13.12
CA LEU A 93 -2.66 -3.28 -14.07
C LEU A 93 -2.02 -4.18 -15.14
N LYS A 94 -2.38 -5.48 -15.17
CA LYS A 94 -1.79 -6.45 -16.09
C LYS A 94 -1.89 -5.99 -17.54
N GLY A 95 -0.74 -5.91 -18.21
CA GLY A 95 -0.65 -5.59 -19.64
C GLY A 95 -0.77 -4.10 -19.98
N ILE A 96 -0.62 -3.20 -18.99
CA ILE A 96 -0.63 -1.74 -19.16
C ILE A 96 0.79 -1.18 -18.94
N SER A 97 1.27 -0.35 -19.86
CA SER A 97 2.65 0.20 -19.80
C SER A 97 2.73 1.68 -19.42
N CYS A 98 1.63 2.31 -19.01
CA CYS A 98 1.51 3.77 -18.77
C CYS A 98 2.07 4.65 -19.91
N LYS A 99 1.99 4.17 -21.15
CA LYS A 99 2.38 4.91 -22.36
C LYS A 99 1.16 5.50 -23.04
N LEU A 100 1.35 6.58 -23.80
CA LEU A 100 0.26 7.22 -24.56
C LEU A 100 -0.37 6.26 -25.58
N GLU A 101 0.40 5.32 -26.12
CA GLU A 101 -0.07 4.26 -27.03
C GLU A 101 -1.08 3.30 -26.36
N ASP A 102 -0.98 3.10 -25.04
CA ASP A 102 -1.88 2.25 -24.26
C ASP A 102 -3.11 3.02 -23.73
N SER A 103 -3.36 4.25 -24.19
CA SER A 103 -4.43 5.12 -23.66
C SER A 103 -5.81 4.48 -23.72
N GLU A 104 -6.10 3.72 -24.77
CA GLU A 104 -7.39 3.02 -24.88
C GLU A 104 -7.54 1.92 -23.82
N LYS A 105 -6.48 1.14 -23.56
CA LYS A 105 -6.50 0.10 -22.51
C LYS A 105 -6.61 0.72 -21.13
N MET A 106 -5.88 1.82 -20.89
CA MET A 106 -5.95 2.56 -19.63
C MET A 106 -7.35 3.13 -19.40
N LEU A 107 -8.01 3.66 -20.44
CA LEU A 107 -9.35 4.24 -20.35
C LEU A 107 -10.43 3.18 -20.09
N LYS A 108 -10.25 1.97 -20.63
CA LYS A 108 -11.14 0.82 -20.35
C LYS A 108 -10.93 0.23 -18.96
N ASN A 109 -9.84 0.58 -18.26
CA ASN A 109 -9.55 0.07 -16.94
C ASN A 109 -10.24 0.90 -15.84
N ALA A 110 -11.14 0.25 -15.09
CA ALA A 110 -11.88 0.86 -13.99
C ALA A 110 -10.99 1.40 -12.85
N LEU A 111 -9.74 0.95 -12.75
CA LEU A 111 -8.78 1.46 -11.75
C LEU A 111 -8.20 2.82 -12.11
N LEU A 112 -8.21 3.18 -13.40
CA LEU A 112 -7.47 4.34 -13.92
C LEU A 112 -8.40 5.42 -14.49
N ASN A 113 -9.58 5.04 -14.95
CA ASN A 113 -10.48 5.92 -15.71
C ASN A 113 -11.37 6.84 -14.85
N GLY A 114 -11.34 6.70 -13.53
CA GLY A 114 -12.17 7.50 -12.60
C GLY A 114 -13.66 7.13 -12.64
N GLY A 115 -14.00 5.96 -13.20
CA GLY A 115 -15.36 5.50 -13.45
C GLY A 115 -15.94 6.08 -14.73
N CYS A 116 -16.83 5.33 -15.40
CA CYS A 116 -17.49 5.80 -16.61
C CYS A 116 -19.01 5.62 -16.54
N VAL A 117 -19.73 6.55 -17.14
CA VAL A 117 -21.20 6.53 -17.30
C VAL A 117 -21.55 6.66 -18.78
N LYS A 118 -22.61 5.97 -19.18
CA LYS A 118 -23.19 6.12 -20.52
C LYS A 118 -24.28 7.18 -20.44
N ALA A 119 -24.20 8.18 -21.31
CA ALA A 119 -25.25 9.16 -21.49
C ALA A 119 -26.39 8.59 -22.35
N LYS A 120 -27.54 9.27 -22.36
CA LYS A 120 -28.76 8.83 -23.05
C LYS A 120 -28.62 8.81 -24.58
N ASP A 121 -27.67 9.57 -25.11
CA ASP A 121 -27.25 9.61 -26.51
C ASP A 121 -26.32 8.43 -26.91
N GLY A 122 -25.95 7.57 -25.96
CA GLY A 122 -25.05 6.44 -26.16
C GLY A 122 -23.56 6.78 -26.02
N SER A 123 -23.20 8.04 -25.76
CA SER A 123 -21.80 8.44 -25.55
C SER A 123 -21.32 8.03 -24.15
N GLN A 124 -20.04 7.65 -24.03
CA GLN A 124 -19.45 7.22 -22.76
C GLN A 124 -18.53 8.30 -22.20
N TYR A 125 -18.84 8.79 -21.01
CA TYR A 125 -18.04 9.77 -20.28
C TYR A 125 -17.32 9.10 -19.12
N CYS A 126 -16.02 9.34 -18.99
CA CYS A 126 -15.20 8.82 -17.90
C CYS A 126 -14.68 9.95 -17.01
N GLY A 127 -14.51 9.67 -15.72
CA GLY A 127 -14.08 10.65 -14.72
C GLY A 127 -12.72 11.28 -15.01
N VAL A 128 -11.84 10.57 -15.73
CA VAL A 128 -10.54 11.08 -16.17
C VAL A 128 -10.63 12.24 -17.17
N ALA A 129 -11.76 12.37 -17.86
CA ALA A 129 -12.02 13.48 -18.78
C ALA A 129 -12.66 14.70 -18.09
N ASP A 130 -13.02 14.59 -16.81
CA ASP A 130 -13.63 15.68 -16.05
C ASP A 130 -12.62 16.84 -15.89
N GLY A 131 -12.95 18.01 -16.43
CA GLY A 131 -12.08 19.19 -16.42
C GLY A 131 -10.93 19.18 -17.45
N ALA A 132 -10.86 18.18 -18.34
CA ALA A 132 -9.90 18.19 -19.45
C ALA A 132 -10.37 19.16 -20.55
N LYS A 133 -9.45 19.96 -21.10
CA LYS A 133 -9.77 20.90 -22.18
C LYS A 133 -9.64 20.23 -23.55
N ASP A 134 -8.61 19.41 -23.70
CA ASP A 134 -8.28 18.72 -24.95
C ASP A 134 -8.03 17.22 -24.74
N VAL A 135 -8.01 16.46 -25.84
CA VAL A 135 -7.72 15.00 -25.83
C VAL A 135 -6.34 14.69 -25.24
N MET A 136 -5.38 15.58 -25.44
CA MET A 136 -4.03 15.45 -24.87
C MET A 136 -4.03 15.57 -23.34
N ASP A 137 -4.89 16.40 -22.77
CA ASP A 137 -5.02 16.52 -21.31
C ASP A 137 -5.57 15.24 -20.71
N VAL A 138 -6.55 14.61 -21.36
CA VAL A 138 -7.10 13.32 -20.93
C VAL A 138 -6.01 12.25 -20.93
N ALA A 139 -5.21 12.18 -21.99
CA ALA A 139 -4.12 11.22 -22.09
C ALA A 139 -3.04 11.44 -21.01
N ASN A 140 -2.70 12.70 -20.72
CA ASN A 140 -1.76 13.07 -19.67
C ASN A 140 -2.30 12.73 -18.26
N ASN A 141 -3.56 13.03 -17.99
CA ASN A 141 -4.22 12.69 -16.72
C ASN A 141 -4.28 11.18 -16.50
N LEU A 142 -4.55 10.43 -17.57
CA LEU A 142 -4.60 8.98 -17.55
C LEU A 142 -3.22 8.38 -17.30
N LYS A 143 -2.18 8.90 -17.97
CA LYS A 143 -0.79 8.52 -17.72
C LYS A 143 -0.38 8.81 -16.28
N ALA A 144 -0.70 9.99 -15.74
CA ALA A 144 -0.39 10.35 -14.37
C ALA A 144 -1.09 9.44 -13.35
N THR A 145 -2.35 9.08 -13.61
CA THR A 145 -3.12 8.15 -12.76
C THR A 145 -2.55 6.73 -12.83
N CYS A 146 -2.17 6.27 -14.02
CA CYS A 146 -1.48 5.00 -14.22
C CYS A 146 -0.16 4.94 -13.44
N GLN A 147 0.67 5.98 -13.53
CA GLN A 147 1.93 6.05 -12.78
C GLN A 147 1.69 6.01 -11.28
N LYS A 148 0.69 6.75 -10.76
CA LYS A 148 0.32 6.69 -9.33
C LYS A 148 -0.09 5.28 -8.89
N ALA A 149 -0.83 4.55 -9.74
CA ALA A 149 -1.24 3.19 -9.48
C ALA A 149 -0.05 2.22 -9.40
N PHE A 150 0.88 2.28 -10.36
CA PHE A 150 2.11 1.48 -10.34
C PHE A 150 3.01 1.80 -9.15
N VAL A 151 3.14 3.08 -8.80
CA VAL A 151 3.87 3.47 -7.58
C VAL A 151 3.17 2.88 -6.35
N GLY A 152 1.84 2.94 -6.27
CA GLY A 152 1.08 2.33 -5.17
C GLY A 152 1.33 0.82 -5.03
N GLU A 153 1.34 0.08 -6.13
CA GLU A 153 1.68 -1.35 -6.19
C GLU A 153 3.07 -1.63 -5.61
N ILE A 154 4.09 -0.92 -6.10
CA ILE A 154 5.49 -1.12 -5.69
C ILE A 154 5.64 -0.84 -4.19
N PHE A 155 5.08 0.27 -3.69
CA PHE A 155 5.19 0.62 -2.28
C PHE A 155 4.47 -0.36 -1.36
N GLN A 156 3.40 -1.04 -1.81
CA GLN A 156 2.79 -2.13 -1.06
C GLN A 156 3.73 -3.34 -0.92
N PHE A 157 4.41 -3.74 -2.00
CA PHE A 157 5.39 -4.83 -1.93
C PHE A 157 6.62 -4.46 -1.11
N LEU A 158 7.10 -3.21 -1.19
CA LEU A 158 8.18 -2.72 -0.35
C LEU A 158 7.79 -2.73 1.13
N ALA A 159 6.58 -2.26 1.47
CA ALA A 159 6.09 -2.29 2.85
C ALA A 159 5.93 -3.73 3.37
N PHE A 160 5.48 -4.66 2.52
CA PHE A 160 5.47 -6.10 2.83
C PHE A 160 6.88 -6.64 3.12
N ALA A 161 7.87 -6.30 2.29
CA ALA A 161 9.25 -6.74 2.50
C ALA A 161 9.81 -6.23 3.85
N LEU A 162 9.53 -4.98 4.22
CA LEU A 162 9.92 -4.44 5.52
C LEU A 162 9.22 -5.16 6.69
N ALA A 163 7.93 -5.49 6.56
CA ALA A 163 7.22 -6.28 7.56
C ALA A 163 7.87 -7.68 7.73
N ALA A 164 8.24 -8.34 6.63
CA ALA A 164 8.95 -9.62 6.67
C ALA A 164 10.32 -9.51 7.35
N ILE A 165 11.08 -8.44 7.08
CA ILE A 165 12.36 -8.16 7.75
C ILE A 165 12.15 -7.98 9.26
N LEU A 166 11.13 -7.25 9.69
CA LEU A 166 10.83 -7.03 11.11
C LEU A 166 10.45 -8.33 11.83
N ILE A 167 9.67 -9.20 11.19
CA ILE A 167 9.34 -10.53 11.72
C ILE A 167 10.62 -11.36 11.88
N ALA A 168 11.49 -11.38 10.86
CA ALA A 168 12.75 -12.10 10.90
C ALA A 168 13.66 -11.59 12.03
N LEU A 169 13.82 -10.26 12.16
CA LEU A 169 14.59 -9.63 13.23
C LEU A 169 14.02 -10.00 14.61
N GLY A 170 12.71 -9.92 14.80
CA GLY A 170 12.06 -10.30 16.05
C GLY A 170 12.27 -11.77 16.39
N TRP A 171 12.21 -12.67 15.40
CA TRP A 171 12.46 -14.09 15.58
C TRP A 171 13.92 -14.37 15.97
N PHE A 172 14.89 -13.73 15.31
CA PHE A 172 16.30 -13.85 15.67
C PHE A 172 16.62 -13.32 17.07
N ILE A 173 15.98 -12.24 17.50
CA ILE A 173 16.10 -11.71 18.87
C ILE A 173 15.58 -12.73 19.89
N ARG A 174 14.39 -13.30 19.63
CA ARG A 174 13.81 -14.34 20.50
C ARG A 174 14.71 -15.58 20.61
N ARG A 175 15.32 -16.01 19.49
CA ARG A 175 16.19 -17.19 19.47
C ARG A 175 17.51 -16.96 20.24
N ARG A 176 18.06 -15.74 20.23
CA ARG A 176 19.26 -15.39 21.02
C ARG A 176 18.97 -15.27 22.52
N GLY A 177 17.77 -14.85 22.92
CA GLY A 177 17.36 -14.78 24.33
C GLY A 177 17.10 -16.14 24.99
N GLY A 178 17.01 -17.23 24.22
CA GLY A 178 16.74 -18.58 24.72
C GLY A 178 17.95 -19.35 25.28
N SER A 179 19.14 -18.75 25.32
CA SER A 179 20.38 -19.43 25.78
C SER A 179 20.78 -19.08 27.23
N SER A 180 19.95 -18.34 27.96
CA SER A 180 20.12 -18.14 29.41
C SER A 180 19.18 -19.09 30.14
N LYS A 181 19.76 -20.19 30.65
CA LYS A 181 19.11 -21.03 31.67
C LYS A 181 18.53 -20.13 32.77
N PRO A 182 17.36 -20.44 33.37
CA PRO A 182 16.94 -19.76 34.58
C PRO A 182 17.98 -20.09 35.67
N ARG A 183 18.84 -19.12 36.00
CA ARG A 183 19.62 -19.14 37.22
C ARG A 183 18.67 -18.73 38.34
N PHE A 184 17.90 -19.69 38.83
CA PHE A 184 17.48 -19.64 40.22
C PHE A 184 18.76 -19.84 41.04
N VAL A 185 19.32 -18.75 41.55
CA VAL A 185 20.28 -18.77 42.65
C VAL A 185 19.57 -18.06 43.78
N THR A 186 19.12 -18.90 44.72
CA THR A 186 18.78 -18.64 46.13
C THR A 186 18.05 -17.36 46.48
#